data_AF-A0A1F9WQR4-F1
#
_entry.id   AF-A0A1F9WQR4-F1
#
_cell.length_a   1.000
_cell.length_b   1.000
_cell.length_c   1.000
_cell.angle_alpha   90.00
_cell.angle_beta   90.00
_cell.angle_gamma   90.00
#
_symmetry.space_group_name_H-M   'P 1'
#
loop_
_entity.id
_entity.type
_entity.pdbx_description
1 polymer ?
#
loop_
_entity_poly.entity_id
_entity_poly.type
_entity_poly.pdbx_seq_one_letter_code
_entity_poly.pdbx_strand_id
1 'polypeptide(L)'
;MKKIGLLLLAAVIVAAVIAGLKLKKPDSDAGAPMKNGILIVNNFDSGVSDSNLLGAWNKDPLDKTQGCSMEYAEPGFDGTGKCLKISYDVDSPNPAYNGFYLKLNGLDARKAGKISFWIKGDEKAYPKKFKMEIKNANEASPRYIETATTDWQEIEIPTSEFPLITDWSSMQEFVLVFEDMQTKPKTGAIYLDNVSFKQ
;
A
#
# COMPACT_ATOMS: atom_id res chain seq x y z
N MET A 1 13.37 -62.77 2.05
CA MET A 1 12.26 -62.47 1.11
C MET A 1 11.93 -60.98 1.16
N LYS A 2 12.39 -60.22 0.16
CA LYS A 2 11.68 -59.15 -0.56
C LYS A 2 12.63 -58.66 -1.67
N LYS A 3 12.17 -58.77 -2.92
CA LYS A 3 12.91 -58.52 -4.16
C LYS A 3 12.80 -57.03 -4.55
N ILE A 4 13.93 -56.48 -5.00
CA ILE A 4 14.20 -55.73 -6.24
C ILE A 4 13.22 -54.60 -6.63
N GLY A 5 13.79 -53.42 -6.86
CA GLY A 5 13.27 -52.38 -7.75
C GLY A 5 14.36 -51.37 -8.11
N LEU A 6 15.13 -51.68 -9.15
CA LEU A 6 16.13 -50.82 -9.81
C LEU A 6 15.43 -49.99 -10.90
N LEU A 7 15.51 -48.66 -10.86
CA LEU A 7 15.33 -47.77 -12.02
C LEU A 7 16.05 -46.44 -11.72
N LEU A 8 17.24 -46.23 -12.28
CA LEU A 8 17.56 -45.67 -13.61
C LEU A 8 17.73 -44.14 -13.59
N LEU A 9 19.00 -43.79 -13.77
CA LEU A 9 19.60 -42.47 -13.98
C LEU A 9 18.99 -41.76 -15.19
N ALA A 10 18.67 -40.46 -15.05
CA ALA A 10 18.74 -39.52 -16.16
C ALA A 10 19.00 -38.11 -15.60
N ALA A 11 20.27 -37.86 -15.26
CA ALA A 11 20.78 -36.51 -15.11
C ALA A 11 20.94 -35.92 -16.53
N VAL A 12 20.01 -35.07 -16.94
CA VAL A 12 20.17 -34.27 -18.15
C VAL A 12 21.01 -33.06 -17.78
N ILE A 13 22.32 -33.19 -17.96
CA ILE A 13 23.24 -32.07 -18.11
C ILE A 13 23.02 -31.52 -19.52
N VAL A 14 22.49 -30.31 -19.63
CA VAL A 14 22.67 -29.49 -20.84
C VAL A 14 23.62 -28.36 -20.47
N ALA A 15 24.85 -28.48 -20.96
CA ALA A 15 25.83 -27.41 -20.99
C ALA A 15 25.82 -26.73 -22.37
N ALA A 16 26.13 -25.43 -22.35
CA ALA A 16 26.26 -24.49 -23.47
C ALA A 16 24.92 -24.05 -24.11
N VAL A 17 24.64 -22.76 -24.29
CA VAL A 17 25.50 -21.75 -24.91
C VAL A 17 25.34 -20.39 -24.21
N ILE A 18 26.48 -19.79 -23.82
CA ILE A 18 26.58 -18.37 -23.48
C ILE A 18 26.40 -17.60 -24.79
N ALA A 19 25.19 -17.13 -25.05
CA ALA A 19 24.91 -16.13 -26.06
C ALA A 19 24.00 -15.07 -25.43
N GLY A 20 24.62 -13.99 -24.94
CA GLY A 20 24.09 -12.64 -25.05
C GLY A 20 22.66 -12.33 -24.55
N LEU A 21 22.02 -13.16 -23.73
CA LEU A 21 20.82 -12.77 -23.02
C LEU A 21 21.24 -11.80 -21.91
N LYS A 22 21.40 -10.53 -22.29
CA LYS A 22 21.17 -9.44 -21.34
C LYS A 22 19.79 -9.68 -20.79
N LEU A 23 19.72 -10.19 -19.55
CA LEU A 23 18.52 -10.04 -18.74
C LEU A 23 18.22 -8.55 -18.77
N LYS A 24 17.16 -8.18 -19.51
CA LYS A 24 16.66 -6.83 -19.51
C LYS A 24 16.32 -6.56 -18.04
N LYS A 25 17.13 -5.72 -17.38
CA LYS A 25 16.69 -5.09 -16.13
C LYS A 25 15.29 -4.56 -16.45
N PRO A 26 14.26 -4.80 -15.60
CA PRO A 26 13.00 -4.11 -15.80
C PRO A 26 13.34 -2.64 -15.97
N ASP A 27 12.93 -2.08 -17.11
CA ASP A 27 13.18 -0.68 -17.39
C ASP A 27 12.64 0.07 -16.17
N SER A 28 13.49 0.88 -15.55
CA SER A 28 13.06 1.90 -14.61
C SER A 28 12.28 2.93 -15.41
N ASP A 29 11.08 2.56 -15.82
CA ASP A 29 10.21 3.40 -16.62
C ASP A 29 9.80 4.57 -15.74
N ALA A 30 10.19 5.76 -16.19
CA ALA A 30 9.65 7.01 -15.71
C ALA A 30 8.13 6.86 -15.52
N GLY A 31 7.63 7.27 -14.34
CA GLY A 31 6.30 6.98 -13.83
C GLY A 31 5.22 7.01 -14.93
N ALA A 32 4.35 5.99 -14.92
CA ALA A 32 3.33 5.81 -15.95
C ALA A 32 2.61 7.14 -16.25
N PRO A 33 2.42 7.49 -17.54
CA PRO A 33 1.87 8.80 -17.90
C PRO A 33 0.46 8.97 -17.33
N MET A 34 0.20 10.13 -16.71
CA MET A 34 -1.14 10.51 -16.27
C MET A 34 -2.10 10.50 -17.47
N LYS A 35 -3.14 9.67 -17.41
CA LYS A 35 -4.22 9.63 -18.40
C LYS A 35 -5.31 10.59 -17.96
N ASN A 36 -5.68 11.55 -18.82
CA ASN A 36 -6.63 12.62 -18.48
C ASN A 36 -6.27 13.40 -17.21
N GLY A 37 -4.96 13.57 -16.93
CA GLY A 37 -4.49 14.24 -15.72
C GLY A 37 -4.54 13.41 -14.45
N ILE A 38 -4.85 12.10 -14.53
CA ILE A 38 -4.92 11.19 -13.40
C ILE A 38 -3.96 10.02 -13.61
N LEU A 39 -3.19 9.69 -12.59
CA LEU A 39 -2.37 8.49 -12.51
C LEU A 39 -2.85 7.65 -11.34
N ILE A 40 -3.56 6.57 -11.65
CA ILE A 40 -3.97 5.58 -10.66
C ILE A 40 -2.77 4.70 -10.35
N VAL A 41 -2.37 4.67 -9.09
CA VAL A 41 -1.29 3.81 -8.56
C VAL A 41 -1.84 2.43 -8.25
N ASN A 42 -2.98 2.35 -7.57
CA ASN A 42 -3.63 1.10 -7.25
C ASN A 42 -5.15 1.30 -7.04
N ASN A 43 -5.95 0.50 -7.74
CA ASN A 43 -7.41 0.45 -7.65
C ASN A 43 -7.92 -0.82 -6.96
N PHE A 44 -7.04 -1.73 -6.53
CA PHE A 44 -7.36 -2.96 -5.78
C PHE A 44 -8.30 -3.99 -6.45
N ASP A 45 -8.89 -3.68 -7.61
CA ASP A 45 -9.89 -4.49 -8.33
C ASP A 45 -9.47 -5.94 -8.62
N SER A 46 -8.17 -6.18 -8.85
CA SER A 46 -7.68 -7.53 -9.12
C SER A 46 -7.89 -8.47 -7.93
N GLY A 47 -7.95 -7.94 -6.70
CA GLY A 47 -7.95 -8.73 -5.48
C GLY A 47 -6.69 -9.57 -5.28
N VAL A 48 -5.62 -9.28 -6.03
CA VAL A 48 -4.33 -9.95 -5.94
C VAL A 48 -3.29 -8.90 -5.58
N SER A 49 -2.64 -9.08 -4.44
CA SER A 49 -1.47 -8.29 -4.09
C SER A 49 -0.25 -9.02 -4.62
N ASP A 50 0.55 -8.32 -5.44
CA ASP A 50 1.96 -8.67 -5.52
C ASP A 50 2.51 -8.48 -4.10
N SER A 51 2.98 -9.55 -3.47
CA SER A 51 3.32 -9.59 -2.03
C SER A 51 4.34 -8.53 -1.58
N ASN A 52 5.02 -7.88 -2.52
CA ASN A 52 6.00 -6.83 -2.26
C ASN A 52 5.46 -5.40 -2.42
N LEU A 53 4.25 -5.22 -2.97
CA LEU A 53 3.72 -3.89 -3.30
C LEU A 53 2.97 -3.23 -2.15
N LEU A 54 2.37 -3.98 -1.24
CA LEU A 54 1.56 -3.42 -0.16
C LEU A 54 1.55 -4.35 1.05
N GLY A 55 1.36 -3.79 2.25
CA GLY A 55 1.41 -4.58 3.47
C GLY A 55 0.94 -3.82 4.71
N ALA A 56 0.57 -4.58 5.74
CA ALA A 56 0.28 -4.07 7.07
C ALA A 56 1.46 -4.35 8.02
N TRP A 57 1.69 -3.48 9.00
CA TRP A 57 2.81 -3.58 9.93
C TRP A 57 2.40 -3.10 11.33
N ASN A 58 3.13 -3.59 12.34
CA ASN A 58 2.97 -3.20 13.75
C ASN A 58 4.28 -2.60 14.26
N LYS A 59 4.21 -1.60 15.14
CA LYS A 59 5.38 -1.08 15.86
C LYS A 59 6.12 -2.19 16.59
N ASP A 60 5.39 -2.99 17.36
CA ASP A 60 5.91 -4.12 18.10
C ASP A 60 5.18 -5.40 17.67
N PRO A 61 5.80 -6.25 16.83
CA PRO A 61 5.21 -7.52 16.41
C PRO A 61 5.05 -8.55 17.54
N LEU A 62 5.70 -8.36 18.70
CA LEU A 62 5.61 -9.24 19.85
C LEU A 62 4.44 -8.89 20.77
N ASP A 63 3.99 -7.64 20.75
CA ASP A 63 2.78 -7.21 21.45
C ASP A 63 1.52 -7.73 20.73
N LYS A 64 0.84 -8.69 21.37
CA LYS A 64 -0.35 -9.34 20.81
C LYS A 64 -1.66 -8.58 21.09
N THR A 65 -1.57 -7.43 21.77
CA THR A 65 -2.73 -6.57 22.05
C THR A 65 -2.90 -5.45 21.02
N GLN A 66 -1.96 -5.31 20.08
CA GLN A 66 -2.07 -4.42 18.92
C GLN A 66 -1.99 -5.23 17.63
N GLY A 67 -2.51 -4.66 16.55
CA GLY A 67 -2.43 -5.29 15.24
C GLY A 67 -2.94 -4.43 14.11
N CYS A 68 -2.35 -4.58 12.93
CA CYS A 68 -2.90 -4.11 11.67
C CYS A 68 -2.96 -5.27 10.69
N SER A 69 -4.08 -5.39 9.98
CA SER A 69 -4.27 -6.38 8.93
C SER A 69 -4.96 -5.76 7.73
N MET A 70 -4.87 -6.44 6.60
CA MET A 70 -5.50 -6.01 5.36
C MET A 70 -6.21 -7.19 4.69
N GLU A 71 -7.36 -6.92 4.08
CA GLU A 71 -8.10 -7.89 3.28
C GLU A 71 -8.79 -7.17 2.12
N TYR A 72 -8.97 -7.86 0.98
CA TYR A 72 -9.77 -7.32 -0.10
C TYR A 72 -11.25 -7.45 0.25
N ALA A 73 -12.01 -6.40 -0.04
CA ALA A 73 -13.45 -6.34 0.22
C ALA A 73 -14.21 -5.86 -1.03
N GLU A 74 -15.49 -6.18 -1.08
CA GLU A 74 -16.40 -5.77 -2.17
C GLU A 74 -17.61 -5.01 -1.58
N PRO A 75 -18.20 -4.06 -2.31
CA PRO A 75 -17.69 -3.49 -3.56
C PRO A 75 -16.59 -2.44 -3.32
N GLY A 76 -15.90 -2.04 -4.39
CA GLY A 76 -15.12 -0.81 -4.45
C GLY A 76 -15.98 0.45 -4.37
N PHE A 77 -15.33 1.62 -4.46
CA PHE A 77 -15.99 2.92 -4.25
C PHE A 77 -17.12 3.21 -5.24
N ASP A 78 -17.03 2.70 -6.47
CA ASP A 78 -18.01 2.90 -7.54
C ASP A 78 -19.12 1.84 -7.56
N GLY A 79 -19.17 0.97 -6.55
CA GLY A 79 -20.12 -0.15 -6.47
C GLY A 79 -19.70 -1.36 -7.30
N THR A 80 -18.52 -1.35 -7.91
CA THR A 80 -17.96 -2.47 -8.68
C THR A 80 -16.60 -2.88 -8.10
N GLY A 81 -16.05 -4.00 -8.59
CA GLY A 81 -14.69 -4.39 -8.25
C GLY A 81 -14.43 -4.59 -6.76
N LYS A 82 -13.20 -4.32 -6.33
CA LYS A 82 -12.72 -4.56 -4.96
C LYS A 82 -12.01 -3.34 -4.42
N CYS A 83 -12.10 -3.16 -3.11
CA CYS A 83 -11.29 -2.22 -2.34
C CYS A 83 -10.42 -2.95 -1.33
N LEU A 84 -9.57 -2.20 -0.61
CA LEU A 84 -8.77 -2.72 0.48
C LEU A 84 -9.39 -2.32 1.83
N LYS A 85 -9.79 -3.31 2.63
CA LYS A 85 -10.12 -3.08 4.04
C LYS A 85 -8.85 -3.16 4.87
N ILE A 86 -8.62 -2.14 5.70
CA ILE A 86 -7.50 -2.05 6.63
C ILE A 86 -8.07 -2.01 8.05
N SER A 87 -7.83 -3.07 8.81
CA SER A 87 -8.25 -3.18 10.20
C SER A 87 -7.08 -2.84 11.11
N TYR A 88 -7.32 -2.00 12.12
CA TYR A 88 -6.32 -1.54 13.07
C TYR A 88 -6.78 -1.76 14.51
N ASP A 89 -5.82 -2.05 15.37
CA ASP A 89 -5.94 -2.09 16.82
C ASP A 89 -4.70 -1.48 17.46
N VAL A 90 -4.86 -0.29 18.05
CA VAL A 90 -3.82 0.41 18.82
C VAL A 90 -4.21 0.52 20.30
N ASP A 91 -5.10 -0.35 20.78
CA ASP A 91 -5.47 -0.42 22.20
C ASP A 91 -4.56 -1.39 22.98
N SER A 92 -3.30 -0.97 23.10
CA SER A 92 -2.28 -1.67 23.89
C SER A 92 -2.07 -1.01 25.25
N PRO A 93 -1.65 -1.77 26.29
CA PRO A 93 -1.10 -1.21 27.52
C PRO A 93 0.23 -0.46 27.31
N ASN A 94 0.90 -0.66 26.16
CA ASN A 94 2.12 0.03 25.75
C ASN A 94 1.81 1.10 24.68
N PRO A 95 2.68 2.12 24.50
CA PRO A 95 2.52 3.06 23.39
C PRO A 95 2.52 2.35 22.04
N ALA A 96 1.39 2.38 21.33
CA ALA A 96 1.16 1.60 20.13
C ALA A 96 0.92 2.47 18.89
N TYR A 97 1.49 2.03 17.78
CA TYR A 97 1.12 2.50 16.46
C TYR A 97 1.35 1.38 15.45
N ASN A 98 0.55 1.35 14.41
CA ASN A 98 0.60 0.35 13.35
C ASN A 98 0.12 1.00 12.05
N GLY A 99 0.10 0.25 10.96
CA GLY A 99 -0.32 0.86 9.73
C GLY A 99 -0.24 -0.02 8.50
N PHE A 100 -0.38 0.66 7.37
CA PHE A 100 -0.39 0.12 6.03
C PHE A 100 0.60 0.89 5.16
N TYR A 101 1.28 0.21 4.24
CA TYR A 101 2.05 0.86 3.18
C TYR A 101 1.61 0.36 1.80
N LEU A 102 1.74 1.24 0.81
CA LEU A 102 1.69 0.96 -0.62
C LEU A 102 2.97 1.49 -1.26
N LYS A 103 3.70 0.64 -1.96
CA LYS A 103 4.89 1.00 -2.74
C LYS A 103 4.46 1.79 -3.97
N LEU A 104 5.17 2.88 -4.21
CA LEU A 104 5.04 3.74 -5.38
C LEU A 104 6.12 3.44 -6.43
N ASN A 105 7.10 2.59 -6.10
CA ASN A 105 8.11 2.05 -7.03
C ASN A 105 8.87 3.11 -7.84
N GLY A 106 9.24 4.24 -7.22
CA GLY A 106 9.96 5.31 -7.89
C GLY A 106 9.09 6.17 -8.80
N LEU A 107 7.79 6.27 -8.50
CA LEU A 107 6.83 7.08 -9.24
C LEU A 107 7.31 8.52 -9.43
N ASP A 108 7.33 9.00 -10.67
CA ASP A 108 7.56 10.41 -11.00
C ASP A 108 6.26 11.21 -10.85
N ALA A 109 6.14 11.93 -9.75
CA ALA A 109 4.99 12.74 -9.38
C ALA A 109 5.23 14.25 -9.61
N ARG A 110 6.29 14.66 -10.32
CA ARG A 110 6.61 16.10 -10.54
C ARG A 110 5.49 16.91 -11.18
N LYS A 111 4.62 16.26 -11.96
CA LYS A 111 3.48 16.90 -12.63
C LYS A 111 2.20 16.88 -11.81
N ALA A 112 2.17 16.21 -10.66
CA ALA A 112 0.98 16.10 -9.84
C ALA A 112 0.82 17.35 -8.96
N GLY A 113 -0.36 17.96 -8.99
CA GLY A 113 -0.79 18.97 -8.05
C GLY A 113 -1.41 18.38 -6.79
N LYS A 114 -1.86 17.12 -6.82
CA LYS A 114 -2.58 16.46 -5.72
C LYS A 114 -2.27 14.98 -5.59
N ILE A 115 -2.37 14.48 -4.37
CA ILE A 115 -2.51 13.06 -4.03
C ILE A 115 -3.99 12.81 -3.71
N SER A 116 -4.57 11.74 -4.24
CA SER A 116 -6.00 11.45 -4.11
C SER A 116 -6.25 9.98 -3.79
N PHE A 117 -7.24 9.71 -2.96
CA PHE A 117 -7.71 8.35 -2.67
C PHE A 117 -9.15 8.37 -2.16
N TRP A 118 -9.86 7.28 -2.38
CA TRP A 118 -11.20 7.07 -1.83
C TRP A 118 -11.11 6.36 -0.49
N ILE A 119 -11.89 6.83 0.47
CA ILE A 119 -11.92 6.25 1.82
C ILE A 119 -13.34 6.23 2.38
N LYS A 120 -13.64 5.22 3.20
CA LYS A 120 -14.78 5.22 4.13
C LYS A 120 -14.45 4.47 5.42
N GLY A 121 -15.15 4.79 6.50
CA GLY A 121 -15.11 4.03 7.74
C GLY A 121 -15.91 2.72 7.69
N ASP A 122 -15.51 1.73 8.48
CA ASP A 122 -16.34 0.55 8.78
C ASP A 122 -17.52 0.92 9.68
N GLU A 123 -18.69 0.34 9.41
CA GLU A 123 -19.94 0.66 10.12
C GLU A 123 -19.86 0.40 11.64
N LYS A 124 -19.00 -0.53 12.08
CA LYS A 124 -18.84 -0.86 13.49
C LYS A 124 -17.97 0.17 14.22
N ALA A 125 -16.79 0.46 13.67
CA ALA A 125 -15.84 1.38 14.26
C ALA A 125 -14.79 1.80 13.22
N TYR A 126 -14.48 3.09 13.18
CA TYR A 126 -13.50 3.67 12.26
C TYR A 126 -12.80 4.87 12.88
N PRO A 127 -11.56 5.18 12.47
CA PRO A 127 -10.76 6.21 13.09
C PRO A 127 -11.29 7.58 12.65
N LYS A 128 -11.48 8.51 13.59
CA LYS A 128 -11.81 9.90 13.23
C LYS A 128 -10.61 10.67 12.67
N LYS A 129 -9.41 10.22 13.03
CA LYS A 129 -8.14 10.82 12.64
C LYS A 129 -7.06 9.75 12.56
N PHE A 130 -6.25 9.81 11.51
CA PHE A 130 -5.04 9.00 11.35
C PHE A 130 -3.99 9.81 10.59
N LYS A 131 -2.75 9.33 10.57
CA LYS A 131 -1.66 10.00 9.87
C LYS A 131 -1.43 9.33 8.52
N MET A 132 -1.25 10.13 7.49
CA MET A 132 -0.74 9.74 6.19
C MET A 132 0.69 10.24 6.06
N GLU A 133 1.57 9.43 5.49
CA GLU A 133 2.92 9.84 5.10
C GLU A 133 3.11 9.56 3.61
N ILE A 134 3.72 10.52 2.91
CA ILE A 134 4.28 10.31 1.58
C ILE A 134 5.80 10.32 1.68
N LYS A 135 6.47 9.41 0.99
CA LYS A 135 7.93 9.22 1.10
C LYS A 135 8.61 9.15 -0.26
N ASN A 136 9.80 9.72 -0.35
CA ASN A 136 10.79 9.36 -1.37
C ASN A 136 11.97 8.62 -0.70
N ALA A 137 13.11 8.49 -1.38
CA ALA A 137 14.26 7.75 -0.85
C ALA A 137 14.88 8.37 0.43
N ASN A 138 14.74 9.70 0.61
CA ASN A 138 15.43 10.46 1.65
C ASN A 138 14.48 11.27 2.54
N GLU A 139 13.24 11.48 2.09
CA GLU A 139 12.29 12.42 2.67
C GLU A 139 10.97 11.72 2.99
N ALA A 140 10.34 12.15 4.08
CA ALA A 140 9.00 11.73 4.47
C ALA A 140 8.22 12.95 4.96
N SER A 141 7.03 13.18 4.41
CA SER A 141 6.16 14.27 4.85
C SER A 141 4.86 13.71 5.43
N PRO A 142 4.63 13.87 6.75
CA PRO A 142 3.40 13.43 7.39
C PRO A 142 2.28 14.48 7.28
N ARG A 143 1.04 14.01 7.29
CA ARG A 143 -0.17 14.84 7.43
C ARG A 143 -1.26 14.04 8.14
N TYR A 144 -2.03 14.68 9.00
CA TYR A 144 -3.22 14.03 9.56
C TYR A 144 -4.40 14.15 8.61
N ILE A 145 -5.10 13.03 8.45
CA ILE A 145 -6.33 12.90 7.69
C ILE A 145 -7.46 12.69 8.69
N GLU A 146 -8.56 13.41 8.47
CA GLU A 146 -9.80 13.20 9.20
C GLU A 146 -10.73 12.31 8.38
N THR A 147 -11.38 11.35 9.01
CA THR A 147 -12.39 10.49 8.37
C THR A 147 -13.70 10.65 9.10
N ALA A 148 -14.70 11.13 8.37
CA ALA A 148 -15.92 11.62 8.97
C ALA A 148 -17.10 10.66 8.85
N THR A 149 -17.13 9.78 7.83
CA THR A 149 -18.33 9.00 7.50
C THR A 149 -18.04 7.55 7.14
N THR A 150 -19.12 6.76 7.10
CA THR A 150 -19.18 5.39 6.58
C THR A 150 -19.51 5.34 5.08
N ASP A 151 -19.65 6.50 4.44
CA ASP A 151 -19.87 6.64 3.00
C ASP A 151 -18.54 6.91 2.31
N TRP A 152 -18.41 6.43 1.07
CA TRP A 152 -17.23 6.71 0.25
C TRP A 152 -17.07 8.20 0.00
N GLN A 153 -15.87 8.69 0.27
CA GLN A 153 -15.48 10.07 0.02
C GLN A 153 -14.08 10.10 -0.57
N GLU A 154 -13.89 10.95 -1.57
CA GLU A 154 -12.58 11.20 -2.15
C GLU A 154 -11.86 12.25 -1.33
N ILE A 155 -10.66 11.90 -0.87
CA ILE A 155 -9.74 12.83 -0.23
C ILE A 155 -8.75 13.29 -1.30
N GLU A 156 -8.70 14.59 -1.54
CA GLU A 156 -7.70 15.23 -2.39
C GLU A 156 -6.82 16.16 -1.56
N ILE A 157 -5.51 15.92 -1.59
CA ILE A 157 -4.54 16.68 -0.80
C ILE A 157 -3.55 17.33 -1.76
N PRO A 158 -3.47 18.67 -1.80
CA PRO A 158 -2.47 19.37 -2.60
C PRO A 158 -1.05 18.92 -2.23
N THR A 159 -0.18 18.75 -3.23
CA THR A 159 1.24 18.38 -2.98
C THR A 159 1.98 19.42 -2.15
N SER A 160 1.53 20.69 -2.20
CA SER A 160 2.03 21.77 -1.34
C SER A 160 1.78 21.57 0.15
N GLU A 161 0.84 20.70 0.53
CA GLU A 161 0.60 20.34 1.93
C GLU A 161 1.56 19.26 2.45
N PHE A 162 2.53 18.83 1.63
CA PHE A 162 3.63 17.95 1.99
C PHE A 162 4.98 18.68 1.91
N PRO A 163 5.22 19.69 2.77
CA PRO A 163 6.34 20.63 2.63
C PRO A 163 7.72 19.98 2.86
N LEU A 164 7.78 18.76 3.40
CA LEU A 164 9.03 18.04 3.61
C LEU A 164 9.47 17.22 2.39
N ILE A 165 8.66 17.16 1.31
CA ILE A 165 9.07 16.58 0.04
C ILE A 165 9.55 17.70 -0.88
N THR A 166 10.84 17.72 -1.16
CA THR A 166 11.45 18.68 -2.10
C THR A 166 11.69 18.06 -3.48
N ASP A 167 11.80 16.73 -3.55
CA ASP A 167 11.94 15.99 -4.81
C ASP A 167 10.79 14.99 -5.03
N TRP A 168 9.95 15.29 -6.02
CA TRP A 168 8.82 14.46 -6.44
C TRP A 168 9.14 13.51 -7.60
N SER A 169 10.40 13.43 -8.04
CA SER A 169 10.79 12.66 -9.23
C SER A 169 10.84 11.14 -9.01
N SER A 170 10.89 10.68 -7.75
CA SER A 170 10.99 9.25 -7.44
C SER A 170 10.36 8.91 -6.08
N MET A 171 9.02 8.92 -6.03
CA MET A 171 8.26 8.59 -4.83
C MET A 171 8.31 7.09 -4.54
N GLN A 172 8.41 6.74 -3.26
CA GLN A 172 8.66 5.37 -2.79
C GLN A 172 7.46 4.76 -2.07
N GLU A 173 6.79 5.49 -1.19
CA GLU A 173 5.73 4.92 -0.35
C GLU A 173 4.61 5.92 -0.07
N PHE A 174 3.39 5.42 -0.13
CA PHE A 174 2.21 5.96 0.52
C PHE A 174 1.94 5.14 1.79
N VAL A 175 1.83 5.78 2.94
CA VAL A 175 1.72 5.09 4.24
C VAL A 175 0.57 5.67 5.04
N LEU A 176 -0.25 4.80 5.63
CA LEU A 176 -1.26 5.15 6.63
C LEU A 176 -0.80 4.63 7.98
N VAL A 177 -0.91 5.46 9.02
CA VAL A 177 -0.46 5.17 10.38
C VAL A 177 -1.58 5.49 11.37
N PHE A 178 -1.94 4.51 12.18
CA PHE A 178 -2.84 4.66 13.31
C PHE A 178 -1.98 4.78 14.57
N GLU A 179 -2.19 5.83 15.36
CA GLU A 179 -1.39 6.14 16.55
C GLU A 179 -2.33 6.19 17.76
N ASP A 180 -2.03 5.43 18.81
CA ASP A 180 -2.86 5.31 20.02
C ASP A 180 -3.34 6.64 20.62
N MET A 181 -2.50 7.68 20.55
CA MET A 181 -2.77 9.02 21.06
C MET A 181 -3.65 9.87 20.13
N GLN A 182 -3.70 9.57 18.83
CA GLN A 182 -4.41 10.38 17.82
C GLN A 182 -5.64 9.67 17.25
N THR A 183 -5.64 8.35 17.26
CA THR A 183 -6.67 7.52 16.66
C THR A 183 -7.73 7.14 17.68
N LYS A 184 -8.96 7.55 17.41
CA LYS A 184 -10.15 7.25 18.22
C LYS A 184 -11.33 6.86 17.30
N PRO A 185 -12.09 5.80 17.64
CA PRO A 185 -11.75 4.70 18.56
C PRO A 185 -10.41 4.05 18.23
N LYS A 186 -9.76 3.46 19.24
CA LYS A 186 -8.43 2.83 19.11
C LYS A 186 -8.44 1.50 18.34
N THR A 187 -9.61 0.96 18.07
CA THR A 187 -9.80 -0.26 17.28
C THR A 187 -10.89 0.01 16.26
N GLY A 188 -10.71 -0.47 15.04
CA GLY A 188 -11.67 -0.25 13.95
C GLY A 188 -11.11 -0.64 12.59
N ALA A 189 -11.79 -0.19 11.54
CA ALA A 189 -11.32 -0.38 10.17
C ALA A 189 -11.71 0.78 9.25
N ILE A 190 -10.93 0.93 8.17
CA ILE A 190 -11.26 1.77 7.02
C ILE A 190 -11.23 0.94 5.75
N TYR A 191 -11.92 1.42 4.73
CA TYR A 191 -11.83 0.91 3.37
C TYR A 191 -11.12 1.97 2.53
N LEU A 192 -10.13 1.53 1.75
CA LEU A 192 -9.29 2.36 0.89
C LEU A 192 -9.47 1.90 -0.55
N ASP A 193 -9.60 2.86 -1.46
CA ASP A 193 -9.70 2.59 -2.88
C ASP A 193 -9.03 3.68 -3.72
N ASN A 194 -8.66 3.36 -4.97
CA ASN A 194 -8.19 4.28 -5.99
C ASN A 194 -7.12 5.30 -5.53
N VAL A 195 -6.00 4.80 -5.00
CA VAL A 195 -4.84 5.66 -4.69
C VAL A 195 -4.26 6.21 -5.98
N SER A 196 -4.15 7.53 -6.09
CA SER A 196 -3.82 8.22 -7.32
C SER A 196 -3.08 9.54 -7.12
N PHE A 197 -2.45 10.02 -8.19
CA PHE A 197 -1.87 11.36 -8.32
C PHE A 197 -2.59 12.10 -9.43
N LYS A 198 -2.94 13.37 -9.20
CA LYS A 198 -3.71 14.20 -10.14
C LYS A 198 -2.98 15.52 -10.46
N GLN A 199 -3.13 16.02 -11.68
CA GLN A 199 -2.67 17.37 -12.08
C GLN A 199 -3.42 18.46 -11.35
#